data_AF-A0A9E2Z6M1-F1
#
_entry.id   AF-A0A9E2Z6M1-F1
#
_cell.length_a   1.000
_cell.length_b   1.000
_cell.length_c   1.000
_cell.angle_alpha   90.00
_cell.angle_beta   90.00
_cell.angle_gamma   90.00
#
_symmetry.space_group_name_H-M   'P 1'
#
loop_
_entity.id
_entity.type
_entity.pdbx_description
1 polymer ?
#
loop_
_entity_poly.entity_id
_entity_poly.type
_entity_poly.pdbx_seq_one_letter_code
_entity_poly.pdbx_strand_id
1 'polypeptide(L)'
;MGPSVRILVRRWVSRAAVAAVWCYEGLLAKVLGGRPDELSVVASVPFLPASAAPVLLVLIGIGEAGIGLWVLIGRAPRAAAVVQTVVIAGFNAGGLLFAADRIPLPGQLLLHNAVLLVLAWLVAVDDRSP
;
A
#
# COMPACT_ATOMS: atom_id res chain seq x y z
N MET A 1 20.36 13.43 23.97
CA MET A 1 19.77 13.52 22.61
C MET A 1 18.89 14.76 22.55
N GLY A 2 19.25 15.74 21.71
CA GLY A 2 18.54 17.02 21.64
C GLY A 2 17.13 16.89 21.05
N PRO A 3 16.24 17.89 21.25
CA PRO A 3 14.86 17.87 20.76
C PRO A 3 14.75 17.59 19.25
N SER A 4 15.64 18.17 18.44
CA SER A 4 15.64 18.02 16.97
C SER A 4 15.91 16.58 16.52
N VAL A 5 16.77 15.84 17.21
CA VAL A 5 17.08 14.45 16.87
C VAL A 5 15.87 13.55 17.16
N ARG A 6 15.12 13.82 18.23
CA ARG A 6 13.89 13.06 18.55
C ARG A 6 12.81 13.26 17.49
N ILE A 7 12.65 14.49 16.99
CA ILE A 7 11.70 14.80 15.91
C ILE A 7 12.09 14.09 14.62
N LEU A 8 13.37 14.13 14.26
CA LEU A 8 13.88 13.45 13.06
C LEU A 8 13.66 11.93 13.14
N VAL A 9 14.02 11.31 14.26
CA VAL A 9 13.82 9.86 14.47
C VAL A 9 12.35 9.50 14.38
N ARG A 10 11.47 10.26 15.04
CA ARG A 10 10.02 10.02 14.97
C ARG A 10 9.49 10.06 13.53
N ARG A 11 9.88 11.08 12.75
CA ARG A 11 9.49 11.20 11.33
C ARG A 11 10.00 10.04 10.48
N TRP A 12 11.24 9.64 10.70
CA TRP A 12 11.82 8.51 9.98
C TRP A 12 11.12 7.20 10.32
N VAL A 13 10.87 6.94 11.60
CA VAL A 13 10.20 5.71 12.05
C VAL A 13 8.77 5.64 11.49
N SER A 14 8.01 6.73 11.53
CA SER A 14 6.63 6.73 11.01
C SER A 14 6.58 6.52 9.50
N ARG A 15 7.46 7.17 8.74
CA ARG A 15 7.60 6.95 7.28
C ARG A 15 8.05 5.53 6.97
N ALA A 16 9.04 5.02 7.70
CA ALA A 16 9.57 3.66 7.50
C ALA A 16 8.50 2.59 7.77
N ALA A 17 7.65 2.78 8.78
CA ALA A 17 6.56 1.86 9.08
C ALA A 17 5.56 1.75 7.91
N VAL A 18 5.11 2.89 7.37
CA VAL A 18 4.20 2.90 6.21
C VAL A 18 4.90 2.35 4.96
N ALA A 19 6.14 2.76 4.70
CA ALA A 19 6.92 2.30 3.56
C ALA A 19 7.16 0.79 3.59
N ALA A 20 7.41 0.20 4.77
CA ALA A 20 7.63 -1.23 4.93
C ALA A 20 6.41 -2.05 4.48
N VAL A 21 5.19 -1.58 4.77
CA VAL A 21 3.96 -2.26 4.31
C VAL A 21 3.88 -2.26 2.79
N TRP A 22 4.08 -1.11 2.14
CA TRP A 22 4.08 -1.01 0.68
C TRP A 22 5.20 -1.83 0.03
N CYS A 23 6.40 -1.87 0.62
CA CYS A 23 7.49 -2.69 0.13
C CYS A 23 7.22 -4.19 0.32
N TYR A 24 6.58 -4.59 1.43
CA TYR A 24 6.20 -5.98 1.66
C TYR A 24 5.14 -6.42 0.65
N GLU A 25 4.03 -5.69 0.56
CA GLU A 25 2.93 -5.99 -0.37
C GLU A 25 3.40 -5.92 -1.84
N GLY A 26 4.25 -4.96 -2.17
CA GLY A 26 4.73 -4.78 -3.53
C GLY A 26 5.80 -5.77 -3.94
N LEU A 27 6.93 -5.77 -3.21
CA LEU A 27 8.09 -6.57 -3.60
C LEU A 27 7.94 -8.03 -3.20
N LEU A 28 7.62 -8.30 -1.93
CA LEU A 28 7.63 -9.67 -1.42
C LEU A 28 6.38 -10.43 -1.85
N ALA A 29 5.19 -9.85 -1.64
CA ALA A 29 3.94 -10.53 -1.95
C ALA A 29 3.71 -10.66 -3.46
N LYS A 30 3.92 -9.59 -4.24
CA LYS A 30 3.61 -9.56 -5.68
C LYS A 30 4.78 -9.84 -6.60
N VAL A 31 5.87 -9.06 -6.52
CA VAL A 31 7.01 -9.21 -7.47
C VAL A 31 7.75 -10.54 -7.26
N LEU A 32 7.98 -10.94 -6.01
CA LEU A 32 8.64 -12.20 -5.66
C LEU A 32 7.66 -13.38 -5.50
N GLY A 33 6.36 -13.16 -5.65
CA GLY A 33 5.35 -14.22 -5.63
C GLY A 33 5.07 -14.82 -4.25
N GLY A 34 5.31 -14.08 -3.17
CA GLY A 34 5.05 -14.53 -1.79
C GLY A 34 3.56 -14.73 -1.47
N ARG A 35 2.65 -14.21 -2.29
CA ARG A 35 1.20 -14.32 -2.13
C ARG A 35 0.49 -14.80 -3.40
N PRO A 36 0.45 -16.12 -3.65
CA PRO A 36 -0.17 -16.67 -4.85
C PRO A 36 -1.71 -16.48 -4.88
N ASP A 37 -2.34 -16.23 -3.74
CA ASP A 37 -3.75 -15.90 -3.62
C ASP A 37 -4.11 -14.57 -4.33
N GLU A 38 -3.21 -13.59 -4.34
CA GLU A 38 -3.44 -12.30 -5.01
C GLU A 38 -3.52 -12.43 -6.53
N LEU A 39 -2.80 -13.39 -7.11
CA LEU A 39 -2.92 -13.69 -8.54
C LEU A 39 -4.34 -14.14 -8.87
N SER A 40 -4.96 -14.95 -8.01
CA SER A 40 -6.34 -15.39 -8.19
C SER A 40 -7.31 -14.21 -8.14
N VAL A 41 -7.08 -13.22 -7.27
CA VAL A 41 -7.88 -11.99 -7.18
C VAL A 41 -7.74 -11.15 -8.45
N VAL A 42 -6.52 -10.96 -8.96
CA VAL A 42 -6.29 -10.21 -10.20
C VAL A 42 -6.92 -10.92 -11.41
N ALA A 43 -6.82 -12.26 -11.47
CA ALA A 43 -7.42 -13.05 -12.55
C ALA A 43 -8.96 -13.04 -12.55
N SER A 44 -9.61 -12.59 -11.48
CA SER A 44 -11.08 -12.38 -11.44
C SER A 44 -11.54 -11.08 -12.10
N VAL A 45 -10.62 -10.15 -12.40
CA VAL A 45 -11.01 -8.83 -12.93
C VAL A 45 -11.70 -9.01 -14.30
N PRO A 46 -12.92 -8.47 -14.49
CA PRO A 46 -13.63 -8.57 -15.75
C PRO A 46 -12.82 -7.99 -16.91
N PHE A 47 -12.92 -8.61 -18.08
CA PHE A 47 -12.23 -8.20 -19.32
C PHE A 47 -10.70 -8.29 -19.27
N LEU A 48 -10.09 -8.74 -18.17
CA LEU A 48 -8.66 -9.02 -18.10
C LEU A 48 -8.38 -10.44 -18.63
N PRO A 49 -7.54 -10.61 -19.67
CA PRO A 49 -7.11 -11.94 -20.09
C PRO A 49 -6.34 -12.63 -18.96
N ALA A 50 -6.63 -13.91 -18.71
CA ALA A 50 -5.96 -14.67 -17.65
C ALA A 50 -4.42 -14.70 -17.82
N SER A 51 -3.93 -14.69 -19.06
CA SER A 51 -2.49 -14.61 -19.37
C SER A 51 -1.84 -13.28 -18.99
N ALA A 52 -2.63 -12.19 -18.85
CA ALA A 52 -2.15 -10.88 -18.47
C ALA A 52 -2.09 -10.69 -16.95
N ALA A 53 -2.80 -11.51 -16.16
CA ALA A 53 -2.88 -11.38 -14.71
C ALA A 53 -1.52 -11.42 -13.99
N PRO A 54 -0.57 -12.33 -14.33
CA PRO A 54 0.75 -12.33 -13.68
C PRO A 54 1.54 -11.05 -13.95
N VAL A 55 1.52 -10.57 -15.20
CA VAL A 55 2.21 -9.33 -15.58
C VAL A 55 1.60 -8.14 -14.85
N LEU A 56 0.27 -8.05 -14.82
CA LEU A 56 -0.42 -6.97 -14.10
C LEU A 56 -0.12 -7.01 -12.60
N LEU A 57 -0.08 -8.20 -11.98
CA LEU A 57 0.26 -8.34 -10.56
C LEU A 57 1.67 -7.81 -10.27
N VAL A 58 2.66 -8.11 -11.13
CA VAL A 58 4.02 -7.58 -11.00
C VAL A 58 4.06 -6.06 -11.18
N LEU A 59 3.33 -5.52 -12.16
CA LEU A 59 3.25 -4.06 -12.37
C LEU A 59 2.61 -3.34 -11.19
N ILE A 60 1.56 -3.93 -10.60
CA ILE A 60 0.98 -3.46 -9.34
C ILE A 60 2.06 -3.46 -8.26
N GLY A 61 2.79 -4.57 -8.07
CA GLY A 61 3.81 -4.68 -7.05
C GLY A 61 4.96 -3.67 -7.18
N ILE A 62 5.37 -3.35 -8.41
CA ILE A 62 6.34 -2.27 -8.69
C ILE A 62 5.77 -0.90 -8.30
N GLY A 63 4.50 -0.63 -8.64
CA GLY A 63 3.81 0.60 -8.25
C GLY A 63 3.72 0.76 -6.73
N GLU A 64 3.37 -0.32 -6.04
CA GLU A 64 3.32 -0.39 -4.57
C GLU A 64 4.69 -0.07 -3.95
N ALA A 65 5.76 -0.73 -4.42
CA ALA A 65 7.12 -0.45 -3.97
C ALA A 65 7.54 1.02 -4.23
N GLY A 66 7.14 1.58 -5.37
CA GLY A 66 7.34 2.99 -5.71
C GLY A 66 6.65 3.95 -4.74
N ILE A 67 5.43 3.63 -4.31
CA ILE A 67 4.71 4.38 -3.27
C ILE A 67 5.46 4.29 -1.93
N GLY A 68 5.90 3.10 -1.54
CA GLY A 68 6.70 2.89 -0.33
C GLY A 68 7.97 3.75 -0.32
N LEU A 69 8.72 3.74 -1.42
CA LEU A 69 9.90 4.58 -1.59
C LEU A 69 9.56 6.07 -1.54
N TRP A 70 8.46 6.51 -2.17
CA TRP A 70 8.02 7.90 -2.14
C TRP A 70 7.72 8.37 -0.71
N VAL A 71 7.02 7.56 0.08
CA VAL A 71 6.75 7.84 1.50
C VAL A 71 8.04 7.94 2.30
N LEU A 72 9.00 7.04 2.05
CA LEU A 72 10.30 7.04 2.74
C LEU A 72 11.11 8.31 2.45
N ILE A 73 11.15 8.74 1.19
CA ILE A 73 11.79 10.00 0.76
C ILE A 73 11.12 11.21 1.45
N GLY A 74 9.82 11.14 1.74
CA GLY A 74 9.07 12.18 2.43
C GLY A 74 8.76 13.42 1.59
N ARG A 75 8.82 13.30 0.26
CA ARG A 75 8.51 14.42 -0.64
C ARG A 75 7.01 14.55 -0.83
N ALA A 76 6.44 15.74 -0.65
CA ALA A 76 5.00 16.00 -0.85
C ALA A 76 4.08 14.97 -0.16
N PRO A 77 4.19 14.79 1.18
CA PRO A 77 3.59 13.66 1.88
C PRO A 77 2.06 13.62 1.82
N ARG A 78 1.38 14.76 1.62
CA ARG A 78 -0.07 14.80 1.36
C ARG A 78 -0.45 14.19 0.03
N ALA A 79 0.32 14.47 -1.03
CA ALA A 79 0.07 13.87 -2.33
C ALA A 79 0.29 12.35 -2.25
N ALA A 80 1.32 11.90 -1.53
CA ALA A 80 1.53 10.48 -1.26
C ALA A 80 0.35 9.86 -0.49
N ALA A 81 -0.19 10.52 0.54
CA ALA A 81 -1.34 10.02 1.29
C ALA A 81 -2.63 9.95 0.42
N VAL A 82 -2.85 10.94 -0.46
CA VAL A 82 -3.97 10.92 -1.41
C VAL A 82 -3.84 9.76 -2.39
N VAL A 83 -2.65 9.56 -2.98
CA VAL A 83 -2.41 8.43 -3.90
C VAL A 83 -2.61 7.10 -3.19
N GLN A 84 -2.08 6.92 -1.98
CA GLN A 84 -2.34 5.73 -1.17
C GLN A 84 -3.84 5.50 -0.93
N THR A 85 -4.58 6.57 -0.62
CA THR A 85 -6.04 6.50 -0.42
C THR A 85 -6.75 6.01 -1.68
N VAL A 86 -6.43 6.60 -2.84
CA VAL A 86 -7.05 6.21 -4.13
C VAL A 86 -6.71 4.77 -4.49
N VAL A 87 -5.44 4.38 -4.37
CA VAL A 87 -4.99 3.01 -4.70
C VAL A 87 -5.64 1.98 -3.79
N ILE A 88 -5.61 2.19 -2.47
CA ILE A 88 -6.20 1.27 -1.50
C ILE A 88 -7.72 1.18 -1.67
N ALA A 89 -8.41 2.31 -1.91
CA ALA A 89 -9.83 2.31 -2.21
C ALA A 89 -10.13 1.53 -3.50
N GLY A 90 -9.30 1.70 -4.54
CA GLY A 90 -9.40 0.97 -5.79
C GLY A 90 -9.24 -0.55 -5.62
N PHE A 91 -8.23 -1.00 -4.86
CA PHE A 91 -8.04 -2.42 -4.56
C PHE A 91 -9.16 -3.01 -3.72
N ASN A 92 -9.60 -2.31 -2.68
CA ASN A 92 -10.72 -2.75 -1.86
C ASN A 92 -12.01 -2.87 -2.69
N ALA A 93 -12.32 -1.85 -3.50
CA ALA A 93 -13.49 -1.88 -4.36
C ALA A 93 -13.41 -3.00 -5.40
N GLY A 94 -12.29 -3.11 -6.12
CA GLY A 94 -12.09 -4.17 -7.11
C GLY A 94 -12.15 -5.57 -6.52
N GLY A 95 -11.49 -5.79 -5.37
CA GLY A 95 -11.51 -7.06 -4.66
C GLY A 95 -12.91 -7.44 -4.20
N LEU A 96 -13.68 -6.50 -3.63
CA LEU A 96 -15.04 -6.75 -3.18
C LEU A 96 -16.04 -6.94 -4.33
N LEU A 97 -15.86 -6.24 -5.46
CA LEU A 97 -16.77 -6.34 -6.59
C LEU A 97 -16.52 -7.60 -7.43
N PHE A 98 -15.27 -8.03 -7.56
CA PHE A 98 -14.89 -9.06 -8.54
C PHE A 98 -14.34 -10.34 -7.92
N ALA A 99 -13.93 -10.32 -6.65
CA ALA A 99 -13.21 -11.42 -6.02
C ALA A 99 -13.62 -11.65 -4.55
N ALA A 100 -14.82 -11.24 -4.14
CA ALA A 100 -15.25 -11.33 -2.75
C ALA A 100 -15.25 -12.78 -2.22
N ASP A 101 -15.55 -13.76 -3.08
CA ASP A 101 -15.50 -15.20 -2.81
C ASP A 101 -14.07 -15.71 -2.56
N ARG A 102 -13.05 -14.96 -2.99
CA ARG A 102 -11.62 -15.29 -2.85
C ARG A 102 -10.97 -14.56 -1.68
N ILE A 103 -11.68 -13.67 -1.00
CA ILE A 103 -11.20 -12.92 0.16
C ILE A 103 -11.75 -13.58 1.43
N PRO A 104 -10.93 -14.28 2.24
CA PRO A 104 -11.43 -15.07 3.36
C PRO A 104 -12.18 -14.26 4.42
N LEU A 105 -11.67 -13.05 4.72
CA LEU A 105 -12.23 -12.16 5.73
C LEU A 105 -12.21 -10.70 5.23
N PRO A 106 -13.24 -10.26 4.47
CA PRO A 106 -13.28 -8.92 3.88
C PRO A 106 -13.20 -7.80 4.92
N GLY A 107 -13.80 -7.98 6.10
CA GLY A 107 -13.70 -7.02 7.20
C GLY A 107 -12.28 -6.85 7.73
N GLN A 108 -11.49 -7.93 7.77
CA GLN A 108 -10.09 -7.87 8.17
C GLN A 108 -9.25 -7.12 7.14
N LEU A 109 -9.47 -7.36 5.84
CA LEU A 109 -8.82 -6.61 4.76
C LEU A 109 -9.10 -5.10 4.89
N LEU A 110 -10.37 -4.72 5.03
CA LEU A 110 -10.79 -3.32 5.17
C LEU A 110 -10.18 -2.66 6.40
N LEU A 111 -10.11 -3.37 7.53
CA LEU A 111 -9.51 -2.84 8.76
C LEU A 111 -8.01 -2.57 8.59
N HIS A 112 -7.24 -3.52 8.05
CA HIS A 112 -5.80 -3.32 7.81
C HIS A 112 -5.54 -2.12 6.90
N ASN A 113 -6.33 -2.02 5.83
CA ASN A 113 -6.22 -0.92 4.87
C ASN A 113 -6.65 0.43 5.48
N ALA A 114 -7.68 0.46 6.32
CA ALA A 114 -8.07 1.66 7.06
C ALA A 114 -6.96 2.12 8.03
N VAL A 115 -6.35 1.18 8.78
CA VAL A 115 -5.22 1.48 9.68
C VAL A 115 -4.02 2.02 8.90
N LEU A 116 -3.68 1.41 7.77
CA LEU A 116 -2.59 1.88 6.91
C LEU A 116 -2.86 3.32 6.42
N LEU A 117 -4.09 3.62 6.01
CA LEU A 117 -4.46 4.98 5.60
C LEU A 117 -4.37 5.98 6.75
N VAL A 118 -4.80 5.62 7.96
CA VAL A 118 -4.62 6.47 9.14
C VAL A 118 -3.13 6.77 9.36
N LEU A 119 -2.26 5.76 9.30
CA LEU A 119 -0.82 5.95 9.44
C LEU A 119 -0.23 6.84 8.33
N ALA A 120 -0.65 6.64 7.08
CA ALA A 120 -0.23 7.46 5.96
C ALA A 120 -0.61 8.94 6.14
N TRP A 121 -1.83 9.21 6.62
CA TRP A 121 -2.28 10.56 6.91
C TRP A 121 -1.60 11.16 8.14
N LEU A 122 -1.30 10.37 9.17
CA LEU A 122 -0.49 10.80 10.32
C LEU A 122 0.91 11.25 9.87
N VAL A 123 1.58 10.47 9.00
CA VAL A 123 2.85 10.88 8.37
C VAL A 123 2.69 12.21 7.61
N ALA A 124 1.59 12.40 6.89
CA ALA A 124 1.36 13.61 6.10
C ALA A 124 1.05 14.88 6.93
N VAL A 125 0.48 14.74 8.13
CA VAL A 125 0.25 15.88 9.03
C VAL A 125 1.48 16.19 9.88
N ASP A 126 2.24 15.18 10.30
CA ASP A 126 3.44 15.33 11.13
C ASP A 126 4.60 16.05 10.42
N ASP A 127 4.60 16.02 9.09
CA ASP A 127 5.55 16.77 8.28
C ASP A 127 5.30 18.28 8.25
N ARG A 128 4.17 18.76 8.77
CA ARG A 128 3.89 20.20 8.92
C ARG A 128 4.39 20.82 10.21
N SER A 129 4.85 20.04 11.19
CA SER A 129 5.33 20.62 12.45
C SER A 129 6.63 21.40 12.18
N PRO A 130 6.69 22.72 12.45
CA PRO A 130 7.93 23.49 12.34
C PRO A 130 9.03 22.93 13.25
#